data_AF-A0A540WQH9-F1
#
_entry.id   AF-A0A540WQH9-F1
#
_cell.length_a   1.000
_cell.length_b   1.000
_cell.length_c   1.000
_cell.angle_alpha   90.00
_cell.angle_beta   90.00
_cell.angle_gamma   90.00
#
_symmetry.space_group_name_H-M   'P 1'
#
loop_
_entity.id
_entity.type
_entity.pdbx_description
1 polymer ?
#
loop_
_entity_poly.entity_id
_entity_poly.type
_entity_poly.pdbx_seq_one_letter_code
_entity_poly.pdbx_strand_id
1 'polypeptide(L)'
;MNRANAMRLALLASALVLATGCHQEEPLGVQVEPAGSLRVVTVLPRSLPLDSVARVEVAATPARGAVVTAALSSSEAPLWQGLLRSLPSGAGTSVWARVLDATGVVLAQVDVPGVELLKHHDALVVLVPRATDSEAPLTAPVIDAVVGSRASVSPGASLKLRALAHAVDASEVLTYAWSATSGTFDDATAVDAEWTAPLRRGAVNLTLAVTSARGAVSTLRFSVDVELAGGGDLVHTASLNHAPVLTELGAQPVSQSRVGIPVTLQAVGVDDDGDALTFAWTATCEGTFENAAAAATRFTPSAAPQAACDNCRLTLRASDGFGAHRERSLDLCVTNPLPPSIIDASQSETDVSAGRPVRLTAMAADPQGEPLTFAWTTNTGLLGNAVRERDSGSVDWVVLSCIPVDTPPTITLTVKNLSGLSATREFAVEWGDLLCGEFPPCAATLEDSRVTLSADCTTEQTVWIPDGYTFDGAGHVLTAVDPRGRRFRGAVLSSLGTTAHVRAVTVAARGLSELACDGGAARLRGILFEGASGSIVDSEVLDVNQKEGEGGCQEGVAIEVRNARDAETVTRVEVLRNRVARYQKAGISGTGRVELNVEDNRVDGGGPVPFIARNGIQFSDGATGRATGN
;
A
#
# COMPACT_ATOMS: atom_id res chain seq x y z
N MET A 1 61.65 -92.94 -43.30
CA MET A 1 61.91 -93.87 -42.17
C MET A 1 60.65 -93.85 -41.29
N ASN A 2 59.54 -94.52 -41.59
CA ASN A 2 59.20 -95.94 -41.78
C ASN A 2 59.32 -96.85 -40.54
N ARG A 3 58.14 -97.42 -40.18
CA ARG A 3 57.80 -98.68 -39.47
C ARG A 3 57.63 -98.67 -37.94
N ALA A 4 56.38 -98.81 -37.50
CA ALA A 4 55.73 -100.06 -37.01
C ALA A 4 54.66 -99.70 -35.94
N ASN A 5 53.34 -99.83 -36.20
CA ASN A 5 52.50 -101.03 -36.05
C ASN A 5 52.75 -101.82 -34.75
N ALA A 6 51.79 -102.37 -34.01
CA ALA A 6 50.33 -102.41 -33.94
C ALA A 6 50.01 -103.47 -32.85
N MET A 7 48.96 -103.35 -32.03
CA MET A 7 47.93 -104.40 -31.86
C MET A 7 46.97 -104.14 -30.69
N ARG A 8 45.71 -104.44 -31.00
CA ARG A 8 44.48 -104.48 -30.21
C ARG A 8 44.54 -105.60 -29.16
N LEU A 9 43.76 -105.51 -28.08
CA LEU A 9 42.53 -106.32 -27.89
C LEU A 9 41.86 -106.01 -26.54
N ALA A 10 40.53 -106.05 -26.58
CA ALA A 10 39.64 -105.90 -25.45
C ALA A 10 39.33 -107.25 -24.78
N LEU A 11 38.78 -107.12 -23.56
CA LEU A 11 37.79 -107.96 -22.89
C LEU A 11 38.24 -109.15 -22.01
N LEU A 12 37.68 -109.05 -20.79
CA LEU A 12 37.03 -110.08 -19.97
C LEU A 12 37.80 -110.69 -18.78
N ALA A 13 37.31 -110.23 -17.62
CA ALA A 13 36.77 -111.05 -16.55
C ALA A 13 37.68 -111.39 -15.36
N SER A 14 37.27 -110.78 -14.24
CA SER A 14 37.07 -111.42 -12.93
C SER A 14 38.34 -111.88 -12.21
N ALA A 15 38.83 -111.10 -11.24
CA ALA A 15 38.35 -111.00 -9.86
C ALA A 15 39.19 -111.87 -8.90
N LEU A 16 39.36 -111.32 -7.68
CA LEU A 16 40.02 -111.83 -6.47
C LEU A 16 41.53 -111.63 -6.35
N VAL A 17 42.11 -111.22 -5.19
CA VAL A 17 41.69 -110.49 -3.98
C VAL A 17 42.97 -110.40 -3.12
N LEU A 18 43.14 -109.28 -2.40
CA LEU A 18 44.00 -109.03 -1.22
C LEU A 18 45.54 -109.05 -1.35
N ALA A 19 46.15 -107.88 -1.15
CA ALA A 19 47.08 -107.62 -0.04
C ALA A 19 47.27 -106.11 0.20
N THR A 20 47.34 -105.74 1.47
CA THR A 20 47.19 -104.42 2.10
C THR A 20 48.48 -103.60 2.24
N GLY A 21 48.36 -102.26 2.28
CA GLY A 21 49.39 -101.34 2.79
C GLY A 21 48.92 -99.88 2.96
N CYS A 22 48.71 -99.47 4.22
CA CYS A 22 48.62 -98.14 4.87
C CYS A 22 47.94 -96.93 4.18
N HIS A 23 46.85 -96.43 4.80
CA HIS A 23 46.18 -95.14 4.52
C HIS A 23 46.29 -94.22 5.76
N GLN A 24 46.75 -92.98 5.58
CA GLN A 24 46.57 -91.87 6.53
C GLN A 24 45.20 -91.23 6.28
N GLU A 25 44.45 -90.97 7.36
CA GLU A 25 43.16 -90.28 7.33
C GLU A 25 43.35 -88.77 7.08
N GLU A 26 42.57 -88.22 6.13
CA GLU A 26 42.42 -86.78 5.88
C GLU A 26 41.54 -86.12 6.96
N PRO A 27 41.82 -84.86 7.36
CA PRO A 27 40.97 -84.14 8.28
C PRO A 27 39.66 -83.67 7.60
N LEU A 28 38.56 -83.75 8.34
CA LEU A 28 37.22 -83.28 7.94
C LEU A 28 37.25 -81.81 7.50
N GLY A 29 36.86 -81.55 6.25
CA GLY A 29 36.71 -80.20 5.71
C GLY A 29 35.55 -79.45 6.35
N VAL A 30 35.86 -78.32 7.02
CA VAL A 30 34.87 -77.33 7.43
C VAL A 30 34.44 -76.54 6.18
N GLN A 31 33.22 -76.79 5.69
CA GLN A 31 32.58 -75.94 4.68
C GLN A 31 32.11 -74.64 5.35
N VAL A 32 32.98 -73.64 5.42
CA VAL A 32 32.56 -72.27 5.78
C VAL A 32 31.92 -71.67 4.54
N GLU A 33 30.60 -71.49 4.51
CA GLU A 33 29.97 -70.69 3.45
C GLU A 33 30.62 -69.30 3.42
N PRO A 34 30.95 -68.75 2.24
CA PRO A 34 31.58 -67.44 2.16
C PRO A 34 30.61 -66.38 2.71
N ALA A 35 30.92 -65.89 3.91
CA ALA A 35 30.15 -64.85 4.56
C ALA A 35 30.51 -63.47 3.97
N GLY A 36 29.49 -62.67 3.68
CA GLY A 36 29.57 -61.22 3.49
C GLY A 36 29.31 -60.47 4.80
N SER A 37 29.37 -59.15 4.73
CA SER A 37 29.00 -58.27 5.84
C SER A 37 28.23 -57.04 5.35
N LEU A 38 27.53 -56.37 6.26
CA LEU A 38 26.81 -55.12 5.99
C LEU A 38 27.38 -54.00 6.85
N ARG A 39 27.96 -53.00 6.18
CA ARG A 39 28.24 -51.71 6.78
C ARG A 39 26.96 -50.89 6.73
N VAL A 40 26.38 -50.62 7.90
CA VAL A 40 25.11 -49.89 7.99
C VAL A 40 25.38 -48.50 8.53
N VAL A 41 24.89 -47.51 7.80
CA VAL A 41 24.85 -46.11 8.21
C VAL A 41 23.38 -45.73 8.27
N THR A 42 22.95 -45.06 9.32
CA THR A 42 21.57 -44.64 9.51
C THR A 42 21.58 -43.15 9.80
N VAL A 43 20.88 -42.38 8.97
CA VAL A 43 20.68 -40.94 9.17
C VAL A 43 19.25 -40.70 9.61
N LEU A 44 19.10 -40.13 10.81
CA LEU A 44 17.79 -39.81 11.36
C LEU A 44 17.30 -38.47 10.80
N PRO A 45 16.04 -38.37 10.35
CA PRO A 45 15.46 -37.09 9.95
C PRO A 45 15.41 -36.13 11.16
N ARG A 46 15.65 -34.84 10.91
CA ARG A 46 15.68 -33.81 11.99
C ARG A 46 14.31 -33.52 12.60
N SER A 47 13.24 -33.94 11.93
CA SER A 47 11.87 -33.88 12.45
C SER A 47 11.63 -34.84 13.62
N LEU A 48 12.55 -35.77 13.90
CA LEU A 48 12.49 -36.61 15.09
C LEU A 48 12.96 -35.86 16.35
N PRO A 49 12.44 -36.20 17.54
CA PRO A 49 12.99 -35.75 18.81
C PRO A 49 14.34 -36.43 19.07
N LEU A 50 15.41 -35.96 18.42
CA LEU A 50 16.73 -36.62 18.42
C LEU A 50 17.29 -36.83 19.83
N ASP A 51 17.01 -35.92 20.76
CA ASP A 51 17.42 -36.02 22.17
C ASP A 51 16.75 -37.19 22.93
N SER A 52 15.64 -37.72 22.41
CA SER A 52 14.93 -38.86 23.00
C SER A 52 15.42 -40.21 22.47
N VAL A 53 16.23 -40.23 21.42
CA VAL A 53 16.73 -41.46 20.79
C VAL A 53 17.76 -42.11 21.71
N ALA A 54 17.44 -43.30 22.24
CA ALA A 54 18.34 -44.04 23.13
C ALA A 54 19.17 -45.09 22.39
N ARG A 55 18.60 -45.71 21.35
CA ARG A 55 19.30 -46.74 20.55
C ARG A 55 18.71 -46.87 19.15
N VAL A 56 19.54 -47.31 18.21
CA VAL A 56 19.12 -47.75 16.88
C VAL A 56 19.47 -49.23 16.72
N GLU A 57 18.45 -50.05 16.50
CA GLU A 57 18.58 -51.49 16.25
C GLU A 57 18.43 -51.76 14.75
N VAL A 58 19.31 -52.59 14.21
CA VAL A 58 19.26 -53.05 12.83
C VAL A 58 19.23 -54.56 12.79
N ALA A 59 18.46 -55.12 11.87
CA ALA A 59 18.57 -56.54 11.55
C ALA A 59 18.64 -56.78 10.05
N ALA A 60 19.38 -57.82 9.69
CA ALA A 60 19.44 -58.36 8.34
C ALA A 60 18.91 -59.80 8.35
N THR A 61 17.95 -60.07 7.48
CA THR A 61 17.37 -61.39 7.27
C THR A 61 17.80 -61.89 5.89
N PRO A 62 18.81 -62.79 5.81
CA PRO A 62 19.24 -63.38 4.56
C PRO A 62 18.14 -64.23 3.92
N ALA A 63 18.20 -64.42 2.59
CA ALA A 63 17.28 -65.33 1.89
C ALA A 63 17.39 -66.79 2.37
N ARG A 64 18.56 -67.19 2.87
CA ARG A 64 18.84 -68.47 3.52
C ARG A 64 19.75 -68.20 4.72
N GLY A 65 19.31 -68.55 5.93
CA GLY A 65 20.07 -68.34 7.16
C GLY A 65 19.22 -67.77 8.29
N ALA A 66 19.84 -67.55 9.45
CA ALA A 66 19.20 -66.90 10.59
C ALA A 66 19.28 -65.37 10.46
N VAL A 67 18.34 -64.67 11.10
CA VAL A 67 18.40 -63.21 11.25
C VAL A 67 19.63 -62.82 12.08
N VAL A 68 20.34 -61.78 11.63
CA VAL A 68 21.46 -61.18 12.35
C VAL A 68 21.03 -59.79 12.81
N THR A 69 21.20 -59.48 14.08
CA THR A 69 20.86 -58.19 14.68
C THR A 69 22.11 -57.49 15.19
N ALA A 70 22.10 -56.16 15.17
CA ALA A 70 23.14 -55.33 15.76
C ALA A 70 22.52 -54.03 16.30
N ALA A 71 23.04 -53.54 17.43
CA ALA A 71 22.82 -52.16 17.85
C ALA A 71 23.86 -51.27 17.16
N LEU A 72 23.42 -50.15 16.59
CA LEU A 72 24.32 -49.16 16.02
C LEU A 72 24.91 -48.29 17.12
N SER A 73 26.07 -47.73 16.83
CA SER A 73 26.76 -46.73 17.65
C SER A 73 26.66 -45.36 17.01
N SER A 74 26.57 -44.31 17.82
CA SER A 74 26.62 -42.92 17.36
C SER A 74 27.77 -42.21 18.05
N SER A 75 28.46 -41.33 17.31
CA SER A 75 29.39 -40.35 17.90
C SER A 75 28.66 -39.04 18.20
N GLU A 76 27.76 -38.63 17.30
CA GLU A 76 26.81 -37.52 17.46
C GLU A 76 25.53 -37.82 16.67
N ALA A 77 24.36 -37.42 17.20
CA ALA A 77 23.10 -37.43 16.45
C ALA A 77 23.17 -36.42 15.29
N PRO A 78 22.53 -36.67 14.12
CA PRO A 78 21.56 -37.72 13.82
C PRO A 78 22.17 -39.02 13.25
N LEU A 79 23.48 -39.22 13.33
CA LEU A 79 24.17 -40.29 12.59
C LEU A 79 24.47 -41.51 13.48
N TRP A 80 24.06 -42.69 13.00
CA TRP A 80 24.29 -43.97 13.66
C TRP A 80 24.93 -44.95 12.69
N GLN A 81 25.89 -45.76 13.15
CA GLN A 81 26.64 -46.67 12.29
C GLN A 81 27.03 -47.96 13.00
N GLY A 82 27.20 -49.02 12.21
CA GLY A 82 27.55 -50.34 12.72
C GLY A 82 27.86 -51.34 11.60
N LEU A 83 28.18 -52.57 12.01
CA LEU A 83 28.60 -53.64 11.12
C LEU A 83 27.92 -54.95 11.50
N LEU A 84 27.16 -55.55 10.57
CA LEU A 84 26.61 -56.89 10.71
C LEU A 84 27.53 -57.88 9.98
N ARG A 85 28.11 -58.83 10.71
CA ARG A 85 29.06 -59.82 10.18
C ARG A 85 28.39 -61.19 10.00
N SER A 86 29.08 -62.09 9.31
CA SER A 86 28.70 -63.51 9.18
C SER A 86 27.36 -63.73 8.45
N LEU A 87 27.05 -62.88 7.46
CA LEU A 87 25.84 -63.00 6.65
C LEU A 87 26.12 -63.87 5.41
N PRO A 88 25.25 -64.84 5.06
CA PRO A 88 25.38 -65.60 3.82
C PRO A 88 25.41 -64.70 2.58
N SER A 89 26.36 -64.92 1.67
CA SER A 89 26.44 -64.18 0.41
C SER A 89 25.26 -64.51 -0.52
N GLY A 90 24.81 -63.53 -1.32
CA GLY A 90 23.75 -63.69 -2.31
C GLY A 90 22.76 -62.52 -2.34
N ALA A 91 21.84 -62.57 -3.30
CA ALA A 91 20.74 -61.61 -3.41
C ALA A 91 19.58 -61.94 -2.47
N GLY A 92 18.80 -60.93 -2.11
CA GLY A 92 17.53 -61.11 -1.40
C GLY A 92 17.58 -60.95 0.12
N THR A 93 18.65 -60.38 0.67
CA THR A 93 18.69 -60.04 2.10
C THR A 93 17.74 -58.87 2.37
N SER A 94 16.84 -59.00 3.35
CA SER A 94 16.00 -57.88 3.82
C SER A 94 16.65 -57.23 5.03
N VAL A 95 16.74 -55.91 5.06
CA VAL A 95 17.34 -55.14 6.15
C VAL A 95 16.29 -54.21 6.73
N TRP A 96 16.15 -54.17 8.05
CA TRP A 96 15.31 -53.18 8.72
C TRP A 96 16.07 -52.46 9.81
N ALA A 97 15.68 -51.21 10.09
CA ALA A 97 16.17 -50.44 11.23
C ALA A 97 15.00 -49.92 12.06
N ARG A 98 15.16 -49.90 13.38
CA ARG A 98 14.23 -49.30 14.35
C ARG A 98 14.99 -48.35 15.26
N VAL A 99 14.45 -47.16 15.41
CA VAL A 99 14.94 -46.10 16.28
C VAL A 99 14.08 -46.13 17.53
N LEU A 100 14.68 -46.33 18.70
CA LEU A 100 13.94 -46.53 19.94
C LEU A 100 14.32 -45.50 20.99
N ASP A 101 13.31 -45.08 21.76
CA ASP A 101 13.52 -44.25 22.95
C ASP A 101 14.05 -45.08 24.14
N ALA A 102 14.25 -44.42 25.28
CA ALA A 102 14.72 -45.07 26.51
C ALA A 102 13.73 -46.11 27.07
N THR A 103 12.44 -46.03 26.72
CA THR A 103 11.39 -46.94 27.17
C THR A 103 11.19 -48.14 26.23
N GLY A 104 11.78 -48.09 25.03
CA GLY A 104 11.66 -49.11 23.99
C GLY A 104 10.53 -48.87 22.99
N VAL A 105 9.93 -47.69 22.98
CA VAL A 105 8.98 -47.26 21.95
C VAL A 105 9.74 -46.99 20.65
N VAL A 106 9.21 -47.47 19.52
CA VAL A 106 9.77 -47.21 18.19
C VAL A 106 9.36 -45.79 17.78
N LEU A 107 10.34 -44.90 17.64
CA LEU A 107 10.15 -43.52 17.18
C LEU A 107 10.16 -43.44 15.65
N ALA A 108 10.98 -44.27 15.01
CA ALA A 108 11.11 -44.33 13.56
C ALA A 108 11.56 -45.71 13.09
N GLN A 109 11.24 -46.06 11.85
CA GLN A 109 11.65 -47.32 11.24
C GLN A 109 11.81 -47.24 9.72
N VAL A 110 12.53 -48.20 9.16
CA VAL A 110 12.62 -48.41 7.70
C VAL A 110 12.86 -49.90 7.41
N ASP A 111 12.26 -50.37 6.32
CA ASP A 111 12.40 -51.72 5.79
C ASP A 111 12.92 -51.67 4.35
N VAL A 112 14.03 -52.35 4.08
CA VAL A 112 14.77 -52.32 2.81
C VAL A 112 14.93 -53.74 2.28
N PRO A 113 14.14 -54.15 1.28
CA PRO A 113 14.22 -55.49 0.72
C PRO A 113 15.31 -55.61 -0.35
N GLY A 114 15.80 -56.83 -0.56
CA GLY A 114 16.56 -57.17 -1.77
C GLY A 114 17.99 -56.65 -1.81
N VAL A 115 18.65 -56.55 -0.65
CA VAL A 115 20.08 -56.24 -0.55
C VAL A 115 20.90 -57.44 -1.05
N GLU A 116 21.87 -57.19 -1.93
CA GLU A 116 22.79 -58.20 -2.46
C GLU A 116 24.13 -58.15 -1.71
N LEU A 117 24.58 -59.31 -1.25
CA LEU A 117 25.85 -59.48 -0.54
C LEU A 117 26.86 -60.23 -1.41
N LEU A 118 27.91 -59.53 -1.81
CA LEU A 118 29.03 -60.15 -2.53
C LEU A 118 29.88 -61.00 -1.58
N LYS A 119 30.39 -62.13 -2.07
CA LYS A 119 31.29 -63.02 -1.31
C LYS A 119 32.51 -62.25 -0.83
N HIS A 120 32.81 -62.33 0.47
CA HIS A 120 33.98 -61.72 1.12
C HIS A 120 34.07 -60.19 1.03
N HIS A 121 32.96 -59.49 0.78
CA HIS A 121 32.93 -58.03 0.76
C HIS A 121 31.85 -57.50 1.69
N ASP A 122 32.10 -56.30 2.21
CA ASP A 122 31.14 -55.53 2.99
C ASP A 122 30.29 -54.73 2.00
N ALA A 123 28.96 -54.85 2.02
CA ALA A 123 28.08 -53.94 1.27
C ALA A 123 27.77 -52.70 2.12
N LEU A 124 27.53 -51.55 1.47
CA LEU A 124 27.09 -50.32 2.13
C LEU A 124 25.57 -50.27 2.15
N VAL A 125 24.97 -49.96 3.29
CA VAL A 125 23.54 -49.64 3.37
C VAL A 125 23.38 -48.36 4.17
N VAL A 126 23.00 -47.29 3.48
CA VAL A 126 22.61 -46.02 4.09
C VAL A 126 21.10 -46.03 4.26
N LEU A 127 20.63 -46.09 5.50
CA LEU A 127 19.21 -46.17 5.88
C LEU A 127 18.70 -44.81 6.33
N VAL A 128 17.45 -44.52 6.00
CA VAL A 128 16.74 -43.31 6.40
C VAL A 128 15.41 -43.72 7.06
N PRO A 129 15.40 -43.93 8.39
CA PRO A 129 14.19 -44.28 9.13
C PRO A 129 13.17 -43.15 9.11
N ARG A 130 11.88 -43.49 8.96
CA ARG A 130 10.78 -42.53 9.01
C ARG A 130 10.08 -42.59 10.36
N ALA A 131 9.69 -41.42 10.87
CA ALA A 131 8.85 -41.31 12.06
C ALA A 131 7.57 -42.16 11.93
N THR A 132 7.22 -42.91 12.98
CA THR A 132 6.02 -43.76 13.01
C THR A 132 4.74 -42.98 13.29
N ASP A 133 4.84 -41.89 14.07
CA ASP A 133 3.70 -41.10 14.57
C ASP A 133 3.69 -39.66 14.03
N SER A 134 4.18 -39.43 12.80
CA SER A 134 4.13 -38.09 12.19
C SER A 134 2.70 -37.71 11.81
N GLU A 135 2.09 -36.74 12.50
CA GLU A 135 0.77 -36.19 12.16
C GLU A 135 0.80 -35.29 10.89
N ALA A 136 1.94 -34.68 10.58
CA ALA A 136 2.09 -33.82 9.42
C ALA A 136 2.38 -34.65 8.14
N PRO A 137 1.66 -34.41 7.03
CA PRO A 137 1.96 -35.05 5.76
C PRO A 137 3.26 -34.50 5.19
N LEU A 138 4.11 -35.40 4.67
CA LEU A 138 5.32 -35.02 3.95
C LEU A 138 4.98 -34.34 2.63
N THR A 139 5.79 -33.37 2.23
CA THR A 139 5.69 -32.63 0.98
C THR A 139 6.74 -33.05 -0.05
N ALA A 140 7.86 -33.62 0.40
CA ALA A 140 8.98 -34.08 -0.40
C ALA A 140 9.01 -35.62 -0.54
N PRO A 141 9.63 -36.17 -1.62
CA PRO A 141 9.70 -37.62 -1.82
C PRO A 141 10.53 -38.30 -0.73
N VAL A 142 10.22 -39.54 -0.38
CA VAL A 142 10.93 -40.22 0.71
C VAL A 142 12.06 -41.07 0.14
N ILE A 143 13.28 -40.84 0.62
CA ILE A 143 14.41 -41.74 0.40
C ILE A 143 14.43 -42.71 1.58
N ASP A 144 14.29 -44.01 1.35
CA ASP A 144 14.33 -45.02 2.40
C ASP A 144 15.76 -45.56 2.58
N ALA A 145 16.47 -45.75 1.47
CA ALA A 145 17.86 -46.18 1.52
C ALA A 145 18.67 -45.93 0.24
N VAL A 146 19.99 -45.98 0.40
CA VAL A 146 20.95 -46.22 -0.68
C VAL A 146 21.76 -47.47 -0.37
N VAL A 147 21.78 -48.41 -1.31
CA VAL A 147 22.52 -49.67 -1.19
C VAL A 147 23.70 -49.65 -2.15
N GLY A 148 24.91 -49.74 -1.62
CA GLY A 148 26.15 -49.90 -2.38
C GLY A 148 26.61 -51.35 -2.40
N SER A 149 27.04 -51.84 -3.56
CA SER A 149 27.55 -53.22 -3.69
C SER A 149 28.80 -53.47 -2.84
N ARG A 150 29.49 -52.40 -2.41
CA ARG A 150 30.63 -52.42 -1.50
C ARG A 150 30.60 -51.20 -0.56
N ALA A 151 31.17 -51.35 0.64
CA ALA A 151 31.38 -50.28 1.62
C ALA A 151 32.62 -49.43 1.33
N SER A 152 33.65 -50.04 0.74
CA SER A 152 34.83 -49.35 0.23
C SER A 152 35.23 -49.86 -1.14
N VAL A 153 35.90 -49.02 -1.93
CA VAL A 153 36.27 -49.30 -3.32
C VAL A 153 37.71 -48.90 -3.60
N SER A 154 38.41 -49.72 -4.38
CA SER A 154 39.77 -49.40 -4.82
C SER A 154 39.80 -48.16 -5.72
N PRO A 155 40.89 -47.36 -5.70
CA PRO A 155 41.06 -46.26 -6.63
C PRO A 155 40.84 -46.69 -8.09
N GLY A 156 39.98 -45.97 -8.82
CA GLY A 156 39.63 -46.25 -10.22
C GLY A 156 38.66 -47.41 -10.45
N ALA A 157 38.18 -48.10 -9.42
CA ALA A 157 37.19 -49.17 -9.56
C ALA A 157 35.74 -48.64 -9.49
N SER A 158 34.81 -49.40 -10.05
CA SER A 158 33.38 -49.07 -10.06
C SER A 158 32.64 -49.62 -8.83
N LEU A 159 31.66 -48.84 -8.36
CA LEU A 159 30.71 -49.16 -7.29
C LEU A 159 29.29 -49.04 -7.85
N LYS A 160 28.49 -50.09 -7.68
CA LYS A 160 27.06 -50.04 -8.02
C LYS A 160 26.27 -49.53 -6.82
N LEU A 161 25.38 -48.58 -7.07
CA LEU A 161 24.53 -47.92 -6.08
C LEU A 161 23.08 -48.09 -6.52
N ARG A 162 22.21 -48.45 -5.59
CA ARG A 162 20.77 -48.54 -5.80
C ARG A 162 20.06 -47.59 -4.86
N ALA A 163 19.30 -46.64 -5.42
CA ALA A 163 18.39 -45.81 -4.65
C ALA A 163 17.07 -46.54 -4.40
N LEU A 164 16.60 -46.50 -3.16
CA LEU A 164 15.24 -46.87 -2.79
C LEU A 164 14.54 -45.61 -2.29
N ALA A 165 13.58 -45.13 -3.07
CA ALA A 165 12.77 -43.97 -2.76
C ALA A 165 11.35 -44.14 -3.28
N HIS A 166 10.39 -43.50 -2.63
CA HIS A 166 8.98 -43.53 -3.01
C HIS A 166 8.37 -42.13 -2.92
N ALA A 167 7.46 -41.82 -3.82
CA ALA A 167 6.72 -40.58 -3.77
C ALA A 167 5.69 -40.61 -2.63
N VAL A 168 5.37 -39.43 -2.09
CA VAL A 168 4.28 -39.28 -1.12
C VAL A 168 2.94 -39.69 -1.75
N ASP A 169 2.75 -39.35 -3.03
CA ASP A 169 1.66 -39.85 -3.86
C ASP A 169 2.20 -40.93 -4.79
N ALA A 170 1.72 -42.17 -4.63
CA ALA A 170 2.20 -43.33 -5.38
C ALA A 170 1.99 -43.24 -6.91
N SER A 171 1.19 -42.28 -7.39
CA SER A 171 1.03 -42.01 -8.82
C SER A 171 2.14 -41.14 -9.42
N GLU A 172 2.94 -40.47 -8.59
CA GLU A 172 4.01 -39.58 -9.05
C GLU A 172 5.24 -40.35 -9.48
N VAL A 173 5.82 -39.92 -10.60
CA VAL A 173 7.11 -40.40 -11.06
C VAL A 173 8.22 -39.57 -10.39
N LEU A 174 9.23 -40.25 -9.85
CA LEU A 174 10.41 -39.63 -9.27
C LEU A 174 11.53 -39.50 -10.31
N THR A 175 12.27 -38.40 -10.24
CA THR A 175 13.54 -38.24 -10.96
C THR A 175 14.71 -38.24 -9.99
N TYR A 176 15.85 -38.76 -10.44
CA TYR A 176 17.04 -38.99 -9.64
C TYR A 176 18.19 -38.19 -10.21
N ALA A 177 19.04 -37.65 -9.35
CA ALA A 177 20.25 -36.94 -9.73
C ALA A 177 21.38 -37.25 -8.74
N TRP A 178 22.42 -37.91 -9.24
CA TRP A 178 23.62 -38.27 -8.51
C TRP A 178 24.74 -37.27 -8.76
N SER A 179 25.48 -36.93 -7.71
CA SER A 179 26.73 -36.16 -7.84
C SER A 179 27.73 -36.61 -6.79
N ALA A 180 29.01 -36.31 -7.00
CA ALA A 180 30.08 -36.66 -6.09
C ALA A 180 31.12 -35.55 -6.02
N THR A 181 31.80 -35.41 -4.88
CA THR A 181 32.92 -34.46 -4.74
C THR A 181 34.13 -34.87 -5.60
N SER A 182 34.23 -36.14 -5.99
CA SER A 182 35.22 -36.68 -6.93
C SER A 182 34.75 -38.00 -7.55
N GLY A 183 35.41 -38.48 -8.60
CA GLY A 183 34.94 -39.62 -9.40
C GLY A 183 33.84 -39.22 -10.39
N THR A 184 33.25 -40.20 -11.06
CA THR A 184 32.25 -39.96 -12.13
C THR A 184 31.16 -41.02 -12.12
N PHE A 185 29.93 -40.63 -12.46
CA PHE A 185 28.82 -41.56 -12.70
C PHE A 185 28.69 -41.83 -14.20
N ASP A 186 28.39 -43.07 -14.58
CA ASP A 186 28.13 -43.43 -15.99
C ASP A 186 26.81 -42.81 -16.48
N ASP A 187 25.77 -42.92 -15.65
CA ASP A 187 24.50 -42.20 -15.77
C ASP A 187 24.11 -41.65 -14.40
N ALA A 188 24.23 -40.34 -14.24
CA ALA A 188 23.89 -39.65 -13.01
C ALA A 188 22.37 -39.55 -12.76
N THR A 189 21.52 -40.03 -13.66
CA THR A 189 20.04 -39.94 -13.55
C THR A 189 19.36 -41.29 -13.31
N ALA A 190 20.12 -42.38 -13.32
CA ALA A 190 19.60 -43.71 -13.09
C ALA A 190 19.23 -43.95 -11.61
N VAL A 191 18.19 -44.76 -11.38
CA VAL A 191 17.84 -45.27 -10.04
C VAL A 191 18.97 -46.15 -9.50
N ASP A 192 19.46 -47.04 -10.36
CA ASP A 192 20.65 -47.86 -10.13
C ASP A 192 21.83 -47.22 -10.86
N ALA A 193 22.67 -46.50 -10.13
CA ALA A 193 23.81 -45.78 -10.68
C ALA A 193 25.11 -46.58 -10.54
N GLU A 194 26.01 -46.40 -11.50
CA GLU A 194 27.38 -46.93 -11.44
C GLU A 194 28.37 -45.78 -11.32
N TRP A 195 29.14 -45.77 -10.23
CA TRP A 195 30.10 -44.73 -9.90
C TRP A 195 31.53 -45.26 -9.97
N THR A 196 32.39 -44.57 -10.71
CA THR A 196 33.82 -44.87 -10.79
C THR A 196 34.60 -44.00 -9.81
N ALA A 197 35.32 -44.65 -8.90
CA ALA A 197 36.10 -43.98 -7.86
C ALA A 197 37.29 -43.18 -8.44
N PRO A 198 37.67 -42.03 -7.84
CA PRO A 198 38.88 -41.32 -8.22
C PRO A 198 40.15 -42.15 -7.98
N LEU A 199 41.25 -41.74 -8.60
CA LEU A 199 42.56 -42.36 -8.40
C LEU A 199 43.21 -42.00 -7.04
N ARG A 200 42.70 -40.96 -6.36
CA ARG A 200 43.18 -40.55 -5.05
C ARG A 200 42.36 -41.22 -3.95
N ARG A 201 43.06 -41.70 -2.92
CA ARG A 201 42.43 -42.29 -1.74
C ARG A 201 41.78 -41.23 -0.85
N GLY A 202 40.79 -41.66 -0.08
CA GLY A 202 40.07 -40.84 0.90
C GLY A 202 38.56 -41.01 0.79
N ALA A 203 37.84 -40.39 1.73
CA ALA A 203 36.39 -40.33 1.70
C ALA A 203 35.92 -39.42 0.56
N VAL A 204 34.96 -39.90 -0.22
CA VAL A 204 34.27 -39.13 -1.25
C VAL A 204 32.81 -38.97 -0.84
N ASN A 205 32.30 -37.74 -0.85
CA ASN A 205 30.89 -37.49 -0.56
C ASN A 205 30.09 -37.62 -1.85
N LEU A 206 29.16 -38.55 -1.84
CA LEU A 206 28.16 -38.75 -2.87
C LEU A 206 26.86 -38.07 -2.41
N THR A 207 26.11 -37.55 -3.36
CA THR A 207 24.82 -36.90 -3.14
C THR A 207 23.80 -37.50 -4.08
N LEU A 208 22.69 -37.96 -3.52
CA LEU A 208 21.48 -38.34 -4.23
C LEU A 208 20.43 -37.25 -4.01
N ALA A 209 19.96 -36.61 -5.07
CA ALA A 209 18.77 -35.79 -5.05
C ALA A 209 17.62 -36.52 -5.74
N VAL A 210 16.50 -36.69 -5.04
CA VAL A 210 15.26 -37.28 -5.55
C VAL A 210 14.23 -36.18 -5.66
N THR A 211 13.64 -35.99 -6.84
CA THR A 211 12.67 -34.93 -7.11
C THR A 211 11.32 -35.53 -7.50
N SER A 212 10.25 -35.03 -6.89
CA SER A 212 8.87 -35.37 -7.26
C SER A 212 8.40 -34.60 -8.51
N ALA A 213 7.32 -35.05 -9.13
CA ALA A 213 6.69 -34.33 -10.25
C ALA A 213 6.23 -32.90 -9.89
N ARG A 214 5.97 -32.63 -8.60
CA ARG A 214 5.65 -31.30 -8.04
C ARG A 214 6.87 -30.42 -7.76
N GLY A 215 8.08 -30.92 -8.01
CA GLY A 215 9.33 -30.20 -7.82
C GLY A 215 9.82 -30.15 -6.37
N ALA A 216 9.22 -30.89 -5.43
CA ALA A 216 9.77 -31.09 -4.09
C ALA A 216 10.98 -32.04 -4.15
N VAL A 217 12.04 -31.76 -3.40
CA VAL A 217 13.35 -32.43 -3.53
C VAL A 217 13.82 -32.92 -2.18
N SER A 218 14.30 -34.16 -2.14
CA SER A 218 14.97 -34.76 -0.99
C SER A 218 16.39 -35.08 -1.35
N THR A 219 17.33 -34.68 -0.51
CA THR A 219 18.77 -34.81 -0.76
C THR A 219 19.41 -35.64 0.34
N LEU A 220 19.95 -36.79 -0.04
CA LEU A 220 20.78 -37.62 0.82
C LEU A 220 22.24 -37.46 0.42
N ARG A 221 23.09 -37.00 1.34
CA ARG A 221 24.55 -36.99 1.18
C ARG A 221 25.14 -38.07 2.04
N PHE A 222 26.11 -38.82 1.53
CA PHE A 222 26.81 -39.85 2.29
C PHE A 222 28.24 -40.06 1.77
N SER A 223 29.14 -40.55 2.61
CA SER A 223 30.52 -40.82 2.21
C SER A 223 30.77 -42.28 1.84
N VAL A 224 31.57 -42.46 0.79
CA VAL A 224 32.14 -43.75 0.37
C VAL A 224 33.66 -43.67 0.46
N ASP A 225 34.30 -44.72 0.97
CA ASP A 225 35.74 -44.75 1.15
C ASP A 225 36.47 -45.31 -0.07
N VAL A 226 37.46 -44.56 -0.54
CA VAL A 226 38.36 -44.98 -1.62
C VAL A 226 39.71 -45.40 -1.03
N GLU A 227 39.97 -46.71 -1.00
CA GLU A 227 41.16 -47.28 -0.35
C GLU A 227 41.63 -48.57 -1.04
N LEU A 228 42.91 -48.93 -0.87
CA LEU A 228 43.38 -50.26 -1.32
C LEU A 228 42.95 -51.30 -0.28
N ALA A 229 42.27 -52.36 -0.76
CA ALA A 229 41.78 -53.51 -0.01
C ALA A 229 42.33 -53.68 1.42
N GLY A 230 41.47 -53.45 2.41
CA GLY A 230 41.79 -53.54 3.82
C GLY A 230 40.95 -52.54 4.60
N GLY A 231 39.70 -52.93 4.89
CA GLY A 231 38.64 -52.10 5.46
C GLY A 231 39.13 -51.17 6.56
N GLY A 232 39.36 -49.91 6.20
CA GLY A 232 39.66 -48.86 7.16
C GLY A 232 38.47 -48.63 8.10
N ASP A 233 38.78 -48.30 9.34
CA ASP A 233 37.82 -47.95 10.39
C ASP A 233 37.35 -46.49 10.22
N LEU A 234 37.12 -46.06 8.98
CA LEU A 234 36.69 -44.69 8.67
C LEU A 234 35.23 -44.53 9.05
N VAL A 235 34.96 -43.41 9.72
CA VAL A 235 33.60 -43.00 10.08
C VAL A 235 32.91 -42.54 8.80
N HIS A 236 31.89 -43.27 8.37
CA HIS A 236 31.03 -42.79 7.29
C HIS A 236 30.27 -41.57 7.77
N THR A 237 30.05 -40.59 6.91
CA THR A 237 29.18 -39.45 7.15
C THR A 237 27.90 -39.62 6.34
N ALA A 238 26.77 -39.17 6.86
CA ALA A 238 25.54 -39.05 6.11
C ALA A 238 24.68 -37.90 6.63
N SER A 239 23.99 -37.20 5.73
CA SER A 239 23.05 -36.13 6.06
C SER A 239 21.86 -36.17 5.12
N LEU A 240 20.66 -35.96 5.65
CA LEU A 240 19.41 -35.83 4.91
C LEU A 240 18.95 -34.36 4.94
N ASN A 241 18.33 -33.92 3.84
CA ASN A 241 17.67 -32.63 3.76
C ASN A 241 16.51 -32.66 2.75
N HIS A 242 15.33 -32.24 3.18
CA HIS A 242 14.18 -31.94 2.35
C HIS A 242 14.19 -30.46 2.01
N ALA A 243 13.85 -30.12 0.77
CA ALA A 243 13.73 -28.72 0.40
C ALA A 243 12.42 -28.14 0.92
N PRO A 244 12.41 -26.87 1.36
CA PRO A 244 11.20 -26.24 1.87
C PRO A 244 10.16 -26.09 0.77
N VAL A 245 8.87 -26.10 1.11
CA VAL A 245 7.76 -25.95 0.16
C VAL A 245 6.93 -24.73 0.50
N LEU A 246 6.74 -23.83 -0.48
CA LEU A 246 5.88 -22.65 -0.35
C LEU A 246 4.43 -23.01 -0.69
N THR A 247 3.65 -23.29 0.34
CA THR A 247 2.21 -23.61 0.24
C THR A 247 1.35 -22.42 -0.17
N GLU A 248 1.66 -21.21 0.33
CA GLU A 248 0.91 -19.99 0.00
C GLU A 248 1.85 -18.82 -0.34
N LEU A 249 1.40 -17.98 -1.28
CA LEU A 249 1.98 -16.68 -1.61
C LEU A 249 0.84 -15.80 -2.11
N GLY A 250 0.59 -14.70 -1.42
CA GLY A 250 -0.51 -13.80 -1.71
C GLY A 250 -0.10 -12.33 -1.61
N ALA A 251 -0.88 -11.49 -2.29
CA ALA A 251 -0.78 -10.04 -2.24
C ALA A 251 -2.16 -9.42 -2.04
N GLN A 252 -2.24 -8.34 -1.27
CA GLN A 252 -3.46 -7.56 -1.03
C GLN A 252 -3.17 -6.05 -1.12
N PRO A 253 -3.82 -5.30 -2.04
CA PRO A 253 -4.73 -5.78 -3.08
C PRO A 253 -4.06 -6.74 -4.08
N VAL A 254 -4.87 -7.59 -4.73
CA VAL A 254 -4.38 -8.54 -5.73
C VAL A 254 -4.05 -7.80 -7.03
N SER A 255 -2.91 -8.14 -7.63
CA SER A 255 -2.49 -7.82 -9.01
C SER A 255 -2.44 -6.34 -9.46
N GLN A 256 -2.87 -5.36 -8.66
CA GLN A 256 -2.76 -3.94 -9.02
C GLN A 256 -2.40 -3.05 -7.82
N SER A 257 -1.47 -2.12 -8.03
CA SER A 257 -1.19 -1.03 -7.10
C SER A 257 -0.82 0.27 -7.83
N ARG A 258 -0.84 1.38 -7.10
CA ARG A 258 -0.35 2.68 -7.59
C ARG A 258 0.98 3.01 -6.95
N VAL A 259 1.75 3.86 -7.61
CA VAL A 259 2.93 4.48 -7.01
C VAL A 259 2.56 5.13 -5.66
N GLY A 260 3.34 4.84 -4.62
CA GLY A 260 3.13 5.34 -3.26
C GLY A 260 2.11 4.56 -2.42
N ILE A 261 1.38 3.59 -3.00
CA ILE A 261 0.38 2.80 -2.27
C ILE A 261 0.96 1.42 -1.90
N PRO A 262 0.99 1.05 -0.61
CA PRO A 262 1.56 -0.22 -0.17
C PRO A 262 0.68 -1.42 -0.52
N VAL A 263 1.31 -2.51 -0.95
CA VAL A 263 0.71 -3.84 -1.13
C VAL A 263 1.18 -4.73 0.01
N THR A 264 0.24 -5.40 0.69
CA THR A 264 0.56 -6.38 1.74
C THR A 264 0.89 -7.70 1.08
N LEU A 265 2.01 -8.31 1.45
CA LEU A 265 2.48 -9.60 0.95
C LEU A 265 2.49 -10.60 2.10
N GLN A 266 2.08 -11.83 1.81
CA GLN A 266 2.09 -12.91 2.78
C GLN A 266 2.51 -14.22 2.10
N ALA A 267 3.30 -15.01 2.81
CA ALA A 267 3.71 -16.34 2.41
C ALA A 267 3.56 -17.33 3.55
N VAL A 268 3.28 -18.59 3.20
CA VAL A 268 3.29 -19.72 4.11
C VAL A 268 4.14 -20.81 3.49
N GLY A 269 5.14 -21.28 4.23
CA GLY A 269 6.00 -22.37 3.83
C GLY A 269 6.13 -23.41 4.94
N VAL A 270 6.42 -24.64 4.55
CA VAL A 270 6.69 -25.75 5.45
C VAL A 270 7.99 -26.42 5.05
N ASP A 271 8.65 -27.04 6.01
CA ASP A 271 9.82 -27.88 5.81
C ASP A 271 9.58 -29.22 6.50
N ASP A 272 9.76 -30.32 5.76
CA ASP A 272 9.49 -31.67 6.26
C ASP A 272 10.49 -32.13 7.34
N ASP A 273 11.66 -31.48 7.42
CA ASP A 273 12.65 -31.72 8.48
C ASP A 273 12.36 -30.92 9.75
N GLY A 274 11.34 -30.03 9.72
CA GLY A 274 11.00 -29.14 10.84
C GLY A 274 11.92 -27.91 10.94
N ASP A 275 12.71 -27.63 9.90
CA ASP A 275 13.66 -26.53 9.88
C ASP A 275 12.96 -25.17 9.79
N ALA A 276 13.52 -24.16 10.48
CA ALA A 276 13.00 -22.81 10.45
C ALA A 276 13.31 -22.13 9.10
N LEU A 277 12.27 -21.60 8.44
CA LEU A 277 12.44 -20.95 7.14
C LEU A 277 12.92 -19.50 7.27
N THR A 278 13.88 -19.15 6.42
CA THR A 278 14.31 -17.77 6.17
C THR A 278 13.75 -17.29 4.85
N PHE A 279 13.28 -16.04 4.81
CA PHE A 279 12.65 -15.45 3.63
C PHE A 279 13.51 -14.32 3.06
N ALA A 280 13.45 -14.13 1.74
CA ALA A 280 14.07 -13.01 1.05
C ALA A 280 13.20 -12.57 -0.13
N TRP A 281 12.62 -11.37 -0.01
CA TRP A 281 11.83 -10.73 -1.06
C TRP A 281 12.70 -9.87 -1.97
N THR A 282 12.37 -9.89 -3.26
CA THR A 282 12.97 -9.04 -4.29
C THR A 282 11.88 -8.53 -5.24
N ALA A 283 12.13 -7.39 -5.91
CA ALA A 283 11.21 -6.78 -6.87
C ALA A 283 11.96 -6.38 -8.15
N THR A 284 11.30 -6.48 -9.31
CA THR A 284 11.86 -5.97 -10.57
C THR A 284 11.57 -4.49 -10.81
N CYS A 285 10.57 -3.92 -10.13
CA CYS A 285 10.26 -2.50 -10.19
C CYS A 285 10.88 -1.73 -9.01
N GLU A 286 10.98 -0.40 -9.16
CA GLU A 286 11.41 0.46 -8.06
C GLU A 286 10.38 0.50 -6.94
N GLY A 287 10.85 0.29 -5.72
CA GLY A 287 10.02 0.32 -4.52
C GLY A 287 10.79 -0.12 -3.28
N THR A 288 10.10 -0.17 -2.16
CA THR A 288 10.69 -0.54 -0.87
C THR A 288 9.85 -1.59 -0.16
N PHE A 289 10.51 -2.55 0.46
CA PHE A 289 9.89 -3.49 1.40
C PHE A 289 10.06 -2.96 2.82
N GLU A 290 9.01 -3.02 3.65
CA GLU A 290 9.14 -2.71 5.09
C GLU A 290 10.11 -3.67 5.78
N ASN A 291 10.00 -4.96 5.45
CA ASN A 291 10.96 -5.99 5.86
C ASN A 291 11.04 -7.06 4.78
N ALA A 292 12.12 -7.07 3.98
CA ALA A 292 12.31 -8.05 2.92
C ALA A 292 12.60 -9.47 3.44
N ALA A 293 12.82 -9.66 4.74
CA ALA A 293 13.11 -10.97 5.35
C ALA A 293 11.93 -11.61 6.08
N ALA A 294 10.76 -10.96 6.10
CA ALA A 294 9.58 -11.46 6.79
C ALA A 294 8.65 -12.29 5.88
N ALA A 295 8.00 -13.30 6.44
CA ALA A 295 6.96 -14.08 5.75
C ALA A 295 5.74 -13.21 5.38
N ALA A 296 5.42 -12.21 6.21
CA ALA A 296 4.43 -11.18 5.94
C ALA A 296 5.08 -9.80 5.98
N THR A 297 4.89 -9.00 4.93
CA THR A 297 5.54 -7.69 4.75
C THR A 297 4.69 -6.77 3.89
N ARG A 298 5.12 -5.51 3.71
CA ARG A 298 4.51 -4.59 2.74
C ARG A 298 5.55 -4.14 1.73
N PHE A 299 5.12 -4.01 0.47
CA PHE A 299 5.90 -3.44 -0.61
C PHE A 299 5.23 -2.17 -1.13
N THR A 300 5.97 -1.06 -1.19
CA THR A 300 5.48 0.22 -1.72
C THR A 300 6.23 0.57 -3.00
N PRO A 301 5.59 0.55 -4.19
CA PRO A 301 6.21 0.98 -5.44
C PRO A 301 6.52 2.48 -5.42
N SER A 302 7.71 2.88 -5.88
CA SER A 302 8.12 4.29 -5.98
C SER A 302 8.04 4.86 -7.39
N ALA A 303 7.98 4.00 -8.41
CA ALA A 303 7.77 4.39 -9.81
C ALA A 303 7.03 3.29 -10.58
N ALA A 304 6.17 3.69 -11.52
CA ALA A 304 5.52 2.76 -12.43
C ALA A 304 6.41 2.53 -13.66
N PRO A 305 6.76 1.27 -13.99
CA PRO A 305 7.47 0.97 -15.23
C PRO A 305 6.64 1.34 -16.47
N GLN A 306 7.29 1.66 -17.59
CA GLN A 306 6.61 2.02 -18.84
C GLN A 306 5.96 0.84 -19.58
N ALA A 307 6.20 -0.39 -19.12
CA ALA A 307 5.58 -1.59 -19.67
C ALA A 307 4.09 -1.68 -19.31
N ALA A 308 3.33 -2.47 -20.08
CA ALA A 308 1.95 -2.83 -19.78
C ALA A 308 1.83 -3.53 -18.41
N CYS A 309 0.61 -3.78 -17.94
CA CYS A 309 0.37 -4.48 -16.67
C CYS A 309 1.19 -5.78 -16.51
N ASP A 310 1.36 -6.22 -15.26
CA ASP A 310 2.35 -7.23 -14.85
C ASP A 310 3.79 -6.73 -15.02
N ASN A 311 3.97 -5.41 -14.85
CA ASN A 311 5.26 -4.73 -14.99
C ASN A 311 6.16 -4.80 -13.74
N CYS A 312 5.66 -5.29 -12.60
CA CYS A 312 6.45 -5.47 -11.40
C CYS A 312 6.33 -6.91 -10.87
N ARG A 313 7.39 -7.69 -11.00
CA ARG A 313 7.49 -9.04 -10.45
C ARG A 313 8.09 -8.98 -9.05
N LEU A 314 7.36 -9.50 -8.06
CA LEU A 314 7.88 -9.73 -6.72
C LEU A 314 8.22 -11.21 -6.57
N THR A 315 9.46 -11.52 -6.19
CA THR A 315 9.96 -12.88 -6.02
C THR A 315 10.32 -13.11 -4.56
N LEU A 316 9.75 -14.15 -3.97
CA LEU A 316 10.11 -14.65 -2.65
C LEU A 316 11.01 -15.86 -2.80
N ARG A 317 12.15 -15.84 -2.09
CA ARG A 317 12.99 -17.01 -1.84
C ARG A 317 12.83 -17.46 -0.39
N ALA A 318 12.48 -18.72 -0.18
CA ALA A 318 12.46 -19.38 1.13
C ALA A 318 13.63 -20.38 1.22
N SER A 319 14.40 -20.36 2.31
CA SER A 319 15.53 -21.28 2.53
C SER A 319 15.49 -21.87 3.94
N ASP A 320 15.88 -23.15 4.02
CA ASP A 320 15.97 -23.95 5.24
C ASP A 320 17.28 -23.77 6.02
N GLY A 321 18.27 -23.06 5.47
CA GLY A 321 19.61 -22.92 6.06
C GLY A 321 20.56 -24.12 5.84
N PHE A 322 20.10 -25.19 5.20
CA PHE A 322 20.86 -26.41 4.89
C PHE A 322 21.20 -26.55 3.40
N GLY A 323 20.98 -25.47 2.66
CA GLY A 323 21.38 -25.30 1.26
C GLY A 323 20.25 -25.51 0.27
N ALA A 324 19.07 -25.95 0.71
CA ALA A 324 17.90 -25.98 -0.15
C ALA A 324 17.10 -24.67 -0.06
N HIS A 325 16.42 -24.37 -1.15
CA HIS A 325 15.56 -23.19 -1.24
C HIS A 325 14.47 -23.40 -2.28
N ARG A 326 13.40 -22.63 -2.17
CA ARG A 326 12.36 -22.49 -3.19
C ARG A 326 12.08 -21.04 -3.47
N GLU A 327 11.76 -20.77 -4.72
CA GLU A 327 11.34 -19.45 -5.19
C GLU A 327 9.93 -19.51 -5.75
N ARG A 328 9.18 -18.45 -5.51
CA ARG A 328 7.86 -18.25 -6.11
C ARG A 328 7.66 -16.76 -6.33
N SER A 329 6.98 -16.40 -7.41
CA SER A 329 6.76 -15.01 -7.80
C SER A 329 5.29 -14.67 -7.91
N LEU A 330 4.99 -13.38 -7.79
CA LEU A 330 3.71 -12.76 -8.14
C LEU A 330 3.98 -11.53 -9.00
N ASP A 331 3.08 -11.26 -9.94
CA ASP A 331 3.17 -10.10 -10.81
C ASP A 331 2.13 -9.05 -10.38
N LEU A 332 2.56 -7.79 -10.37
CA LEU A 332 1.80 -6.62 -9.96
C LEU A 332 1.74 -5.64 -11.13
N CYS A 333 0.54 -5.14 -11.44
CA CYS A 333 0.36 -3.99 -12.31
C CYS A 333 0.53 -2.69 -11.50
N VAL A 334 1.70 -2.07 -11.61
CA VAL A 334 1.98 -0.76 -10.98
C VAL A 334 1.62 0.36 -11.95
N THR A 335 0.75 1.28 -11.53
CA THR A 335 0.32 2.43 -12.33
C THR A 335 0.67 3.77 -11.69
N ASN A 336 0.83 4.81 -12.51
CA ASN A 336 0.96 6.18 -12.02
C ASN A 336 -0.39 6.74 -11.56
N PRO A 337 -0.41 7.70 -10.61
CA PRO A 337 -1.60 8.46 -10.31
C PRO A 337 -2.04 9.28 -11.54
N LEU A 338 -3.36 9.45 -11.71
CA LEU A 338 -3.96 10.22 -12.79
C LEU A 338 -4.55 11.53 -12.26
N PRO A 339 -4.53 12.64 -13.01
CA PRO A 339 -5.18 13.87 -12.58
C PRO A 339 -6.71 13.71 -12.54
N PRO A 340 -7.40 14.47 -11.68
CA PRO A 340 -8.86 14.52 -11.71
C PRO A 340 -9.37 15.17 -13.00
N SER A 341 -10.67 14.99 -13.29
CA SER A 341 -11.35 15.65 -14.40
C SER A 341 -12.53 16.48 -13.89
N ILE A 342 -12.69 17.69 -14.42
CA ILE A 342 -13.86 18.53 -14.17
C ILE A 342 -14.92 18.11 -15.19
N ILE A 343 -16.03 17.54 -14.70
CA ILE A 343 -17.12 17.00 -15.51
C ILE A 343 -18.05 18.14 -15.94
N ASP A 344 -18.41 19.01 -14.99
CA ASP A 344 -19.31 20.12 -15.21
C ASP A 344 -18.87 21.34 -14.40
N ALA A 345 -19.16 22.53 -14.94
CA ALA A 345 -18.84 23.81 -14.34
C ALA A 345 -19.81 24.88 -14.86
N SER A 346 -20.53 25.51 -13.95
CA SER A 346 -21.54 26.52 -14.28
C SER A 346 -21.50 27.71 -13.35
N GLN A 347 -22.01 28.84 -13.84
CA GLN A 347 -22.21 30.07 -13.10
C GLN A 347 -23.65 30.53 -13.24
N SER A 348 -24.22 31.11 -12.18
CA SER A 348 -25.63 31.54 -12.19
C SER A 348 -25.90 32.70 -13.14
N GLU A 349 -24.90 33.55 -13.38
CA GLU A 349 -24.98 34.74 -14.23
C GLU A 349 -23.65 34.98 -14.94
N THR A 350 -23.68 35.59 -16.12
CA THR A 350 -22.49 35.92 -16.93
C THR A 350 -22.21 37.41 -17.04
N ASP A 351 -23.23 38.27 -16.91
CA ASP A 351 -23.12 39.73 -16.90
C ASP A 351 -23.63 40.26 -15.56
N VAL A 352 -22.76 40.97 -14.83
CA VAL A 352 -22.96 41.26 -13.42
C VAL A 352 -22.67 42.74 -13.14
N SER A 353 -23.45 43.29 -12.21
CA SER A 353 -23.33 44.64 -11.67
C SER A 353 -23.03 44.60 -10.18
N ALA A 354 -22.64 45.74 -9.61
CA ALA A 354 -22.21 45.80 -8.22
C ALA A 354 -23.31 45.32 -7.23
N GLY A 355 -22.88 44.58 -6.21
CA GLY A 355 -23.70 44.02 -5.14
C GLY A 355 -24.45 42.73 -5.50
N ARG A 356 -24.42 42.25 -6.75
CA ARG A 356 -25.10 41.01 -7.16
C ARG A 356 -24.17 39.79 -7.02
N PRO A 357 -24.47 38.83 -6.12
CA PRO A 357 -23.68 37.61 -6.01
C PRO A 357 -23.88 36.70 -7.22
N VAL A 358 -22.79 36.08 -7.67
CA VAL A 358 -22.77 35.00 -8.66
C VAL A 358 -22.48 33.70 -7.94
N ARG A 359 -23.34 32.69 -8.11
CA ARG A 359 -23.06 31.35 -7.62
C ARG A 359 -22.29 30.56 -8.68
N LEU A 360 -21.11 30.08 -8.30
CA LEU A 360 -20.27 29.21 -9.11
C LEU A 360 -20.39 27.78 -8.58
N THR A 361 -20.54 26.81 -9.48
CA THR A 361 -20.66 25.39 -9.13
C THR A 361 -19.81 24.54 -10.06
N ALA A 362 -19.25 23.46 -9.54
CA ALA A 362 -18.52 22.48 -10.34
C ALA A 362 -18.72 21.06 -9.82
N MET A 363 -18.65 20.10 -10.73
CA MET A 363 -18.63 18.66 -10.46
C MET A 363 -17.37 18.06 -11.07
N ALA A 364 -16.69 17.19 -10.33
CA ALA A 364 -15.44 16.57 -10.76
C ALA A 364 -15.35 15.11 -10.32
N ALA A 365 -14.54 14.33 -11.02
CA ALA A 365 -14.25 12.95 -10.67
C ALA A 365 -12.76 12.65 -10.76
N ASP A 366 -12.30 11.73 -9.91
CA ASP A 366 -10.97 11.14 -10.02
C ASP A 366 -11.09 9.78 -10.73
N PRO A 367 -10.36 9.53 -11.84
CA PRO A 367 -10.41 8.26 -12.56
C PRO A 367 -10.03 7.04 -11.70
N GLN A 368 -9.33 7.26 -10.59
CA GLN A 368 -8.85 6.23 -9.67
C GLN A 368 -9.54 6.31 -8.30
N GLY A 369 -10.66 7.06 -8.20
CA GLY A 369 -11.51 7.15 -7.02
C GLY A 369 -10.88 7.87 -5.83
N GLU A 370 -9.84 8.68 -6.04
CA GLU A 370 -9.23 9.46 -4.96
C GLU A 370 -10.17 10.59 -4.46
N PRO A 371 -10.13 10.91 -3.16
CA PRO A 371 -10.82 12.09 -2.63
C PRO A 371 -10.35 13.39 -3.30
N LEU A 372 -11.30 14.30 -3.54
CA LEU A 372 -11.06 15.57 -4.21
C LEU A 372 -11.11 16.76 -3.24
N THR A 373 -10.35 17.80 -3.56
CA THR A 373 -10.40 19.11 -2.90
C THR A 373 -10.68 20.19 -3.93
N PHE A 374 -11.51 21.17 -3.58
CA PHE A 374 -11.93 22.28 -4.47
C PHE A 374 -11.44 23.61 -3.91
N ALA A 375 -10.48 24.24 -4.57
CA ALA A 375 -9.96 25.55 -4.21
C ALA A 375 -10.40 26.62 -5.23
N TRP A 376 -10.84 27.76 -4.73
CA TRP A 376 -11.33 28.88 -5.53
C TRP A 376 -10.48 30.10 -5.26
N THR A 377 -10.06 30.79 -6.31
CA THR A 377 -9.33 32.06 -6.23
C THR A 377 -9.91 33.04 -7.21
N THR A 378 -9.84 34.33 -6.92
CA THR A 378 -10.25 35.39 -7.85
C THR A 378 -9.21 36.49 -7.93
N ASN A 379 -9.10 37.14 -9.09
CA ASN A 379 -8.22 38.30 -9.27
C ASN A 379 -8.83 39.61 -8.74
N THR A 380 -10.16 39.69 -8.64
CA THR A 380 -10.90 40.87 -8.15
C THR A 380 -12.28 40.46 -7.62
N GLY A 381 -12.90 41.30 -6.80
CA GLY A 381 -14.11 40.93 -6.07
C GLY A 381 -13.84 40.00 -4.89
N LEU A 382 -14.91 39.55 -4.26
CA LEU A 382 -14.88 38.80 -3.01
C LEU A 382 -15.43 37.39 -3.24
N LEU A 383 -14.73 36.39 -2.71
CA LEU A 383 -15.22 35.01 -2.64
C LEU A 383 -15.85 34.75 -1.28
N GLY A 384 -16.99 34.08 -1.31
CA GLY A 384 -17.69 33.56 -0.16
C GLY A 384 -17.06 32.28 0.39
N ASN A 385 -17.67 31.74 1.43
CA ASN A 385 -17.37 30.41 1.94
C ASN A 385 -17.67 29.35 0.87
N ALA A 386 -16.67 28.56 0.51
CA ALA A 386 -16.85 27.46 -0.43
C ALA A 386 -17.57 26.29 0.27
N VAL A 387 -18.65 25.81 -0.33
CA VAL A 387 -19.32 24.57 0.07
C VAL A 387 -18.68 23.42 -0.70
N ARG A 388 -18.37 22.33 -0.01
CA ARG A 388 -17.75 21.14 -0.58
C ARG A 388 -18.56 19.90 -0.25
N GLU A 389 -18.84 19.11 -1.27
CA GLU A 389 -19.31 17.74 -1.13
C GLU A 389 -18.24 16.78 -1.66
N ARG A 390 -18.57 15.49 -1.82
CA ARG A 390 -17.59 14.47 -2.24
C ARG A 390 -17.01 14.75 -3.62
N ASP A 391 -17.87 15.08 -4.57
CA ASP A 391 -17.60 15.21 -6.00
C ASP A 391 -18.05 16.56 -6.57
N SER A 392 -18.53 17.46 -5.71
CA SER A 392 -18.98 18.79 -6.09
C SER A 392 -18.43 19.90 -5.18
N GLY A 393 -18.34 21.10 -5.73
CA GLY A 393 -17.96 22.30 -5.00
C GLY A 393 -18.73 23.51 -5.49
N SER A 394 -19.06 24.43 -4.59
CA SER A 394 -19.67 25.71 -4.95
C SER A 394 -19.12 26.86 -4.12
N VAL A 395 -19.17 28.07 -4.68
CA VAL A 395 -18.77 29.31 -4.00
C VAL A 395 -19.58 30.48 -4.56
N ASP A 396 -19.87 31.46 -3.72
CA ASP A 396 -20.44 32.73 -4.16
C ASP A 396 -19.32 33.75 -4.44
N TRP A 397 -19.48 34.56 -5.48
CA TRP A 397 -18.56 35.64 -5.82
C TRP A 397 -19.33 36.96 -5.96
N VAL A 398 -18.79 38.08 -5.47
CA VAL A 398 -19.45 39.39 -5.57
C VAL A 398 -18.46 40.54 -5.69
N VAL A 399 -18.83 41.58 -6.42
CA VAL A 399 -18.15 42.89 -6.41
C VAL A 399 -19.07 43.91 -5.79
N LEU A 400 -18.61 44.66 -4.79
CA LEU A 400 -19.50 45.55 -4.02
C LEU A 400 -19.66 46.95 -4.61
N SER A 401 -18.71 47.43 -5.40
CA SER A 401 -18.76 48.78 -5.95
C SER A 401 -18.23 48.84 -7.37
N CYS A 402 -16.97 48.47 -7.58
CA CYS A 402 -16.25 48.72 -8.82
C CYS A 402 -15.23 47.62 -9.13
N ILE A 403 -14.80 47.58 -10.39
CA ILE A 403 -13.69 46.73 -10.85
C ILE A 403 -12.55 47.60 -11.36
N PRO A 404 -11.28 47.31 -11.01
CA PRO A 404 -10.14 48.03 -11.56
C PRO A 404 -10.13 48.00 -13.09
N VAL A 405 -9.68 49.10 -13.69
CA VAL A 405 -9.53 49.21 -15.15
C VAL A 405 -8.62 48.07 -15.67
N ASP A 406 -8.98 47.52 -16.84
CA ASP A 406 -8.26 46.42 -17.50
C ASP A 406 -8.08 45.14 -16.66
N THR A 407 -8.88 44.96 -15.61
CA THR A 407 -8.86 43.76 -14.74
C THR A 407 -10.20 43.03 -14.82
N PRO A 408 -10.53 42.37 -15.96
CA PRO A 408 -11.76 41.62 -16.06
C PRO A 408 -11.82 40.53 -14.97
N PRO A 409 -12.97 40.33 -14.30
CA PRO A 409 -13.14 39.24 -13.35
C PRO A 409 -12.78 37.89 -13.91
N THR A 410 -11.86 37.22 -13.22
CA THR A 410 -11.56 35.82 -13.45
C THR A 410 -11.57 35.11 -12.11
N ILE A 411 -12.35 34.04 -12.05
CA ILE A 411 -12.38 33.13 -10.92
C ILE A 411 -11.78 31.80 -11.39
N THR A 412 -10.76 31.32 -10.70
CA THR A 412 -10.10 30.05 -11.02
C THR A 412 -10.51 29.01 -9.98
N LEU A 413 -11.11 27.92 -10.48
CA LEU A 413 -11.29 26.68 -9.74
C LEU A 413 -10.06 25.79 -9.96
N THR A 414 -9.51 25.27 -8.87
CA THR A 414 -8.53 24.18 -8.88
C THR A 414 -9.09 22.98 -8.12
N VAL A 415 -9.28 21.87 -8.83
CA VAL A 415 -9.65 20.58 -8.24
C VAL A 415 -8.38 19.73 -8.10
N LYS A 416 -8.09 19.25 -6.89
CA LYS A 416 -6.87 18.50 -6.58
C LYS A 416 -7.20 17.17 -5.91
N ASN A 417 -6.59 16.08 -6.36
CA ASN A 417 -6.73 14.76 -5.75
C ASN A 417 -5.68 14.52 -4.65
N LEU A 418 -5.78 13.39 -3.95
CA LEU A 418 -4.90 13.06 -2.81
C LEU A 418 -3.44 12.87 -3.24
N SER A 419 -3.21 12.34 -4.45
CA SER A 419 -1.91 12.23 -5.11
C SER A 419 -1.30 13.59 -5.52
N GLY A 420 -2.02 14.68 -5.32
CA GLY A 420 -1.54 16.04 -5.52
C GLY A 420 -1.66 16.56 -6.95
N LEU A 421 -2.25 15.78 -7.86
CA LEU A 421 -2.52 16.17 -9.23
C LEU A 421 -3.76 17.04 -9.30
N SER A 422 -3.78 17.98 -10.25
CA SER A 422 -4.83 19.01 -10.32
C SER A 422 -5.40 19.20 -11.71
N ALA A 423 -6.66 19.61 -11.77
CA ALA A 423 -7.34 20.15 -12.94
C ALA A 423 -7.87 21.54 -12.62
N THR A 424 -7.82 22.46 -13.58
CA THR A 424 -8.25 23.84 -13.39
C THR A 424 -9.35 24.24 -14.37
N ARG A 425 -10.22 25.15 -13.93
CA ARG A 425 -11.24 25.79 -14.75
C ARG A 425 -11.30 27.27 -14.42
N GLU A 426 -11.35 28.11 -15.45
CA GLU A 426 -11.57 29.55 -15.29
C GLU A 426 -13.02 29.90 -15.62
N PHE A 427 -13.59 30.77 -14.78
CA PHE A 427 -14.87 31.44 -15.00
C PHE A 427 -14.57 32.90 -15.30
N ALA A 428 -15.03 33.36 -16.46
CA ALA A 428 -15.01 34.76 -16.83
C ALA A 428 -16.39 35.37 -16.55
N VAL A 429 -16.40 36.52 -15.90
CA VAL A 429 -17.63 37.28 -15.64
C VAL A 429 -17.52 38.62 -16.36
N GLU A 430 -18.49 38.91 -17.22
CA GLU A 430 -18.61 40.20 -17.88
C GLU A 430 -19.10 41.24 -16.86
N TRP A 431 -18.50 42.43 -16.91
CA TRP A 431 -18.80 43.52 -16.00
C TRP A 431 -19.57 44.62 -16.71
N GLY A 432 -20.84 44.79 -16.33
CA GLY A 432 -21.75 45.75 -16.93
C GLY A 432 -21.88 47.10 -16.20
N ASP A 433 -21.06 47.35 -15.17
CA ASP A 433 -21.20 48.51 -14.27
C ASP A 433 -19.94 49.41 -14.27
N LEU A 434 -19.88 50.41 -13.39
CA LEU A 434 -18.81 51.40 -13.34
C LEU A 434 -17.47 50.78 -12.94
N LEU A 435 -16.42 51.13 -13.68
CA LEU A 435 -15.03 50.82 -13.33
C LEU A 435 -14.53 51.73 -12.20
N CYS A 436 -13.57 51.25 -11.43
CA CYS A 436 -12.90 52.05 -10.41
C CYS A 436 -12.15 53.23 -11.06
N GLY A 437 -12.18 54.40 -10.42
CA GLY A 437 -11.36 55.53 -10.82
C GLY A 437 -10.01 55.53 -10.11
N GLU A 438 -9.76 56.52 -9.26
CA GLU A 438 -8.48 56.66 -8.57
C GLU A 438 -8.29 55.67 -7.41
N PHE A 439 -9.39 55.19 -6.83
CA PHE A 439 -9.38 54.33 -5.65
C PHE A 439 -9.77 52.89 -6.00
N PRO A 440 -9.05 51.88 -5.45
CA PRO A 440 -9.40 50.48 -5.64
C PRO A 440 -10.72 50.12 -4.93
N PRO A 441 -11.34 48.97 -5.25
CA PRO A 441 -12.51 48.52 -4.49
C PRO A 441 -12.15 48.29 -3.02
N CYS A 442 -13.12 48.50 -2.12
CA CYS A 442 -12.93 48.32 -0.69
C CYS A 442 -12.44 46.90 -0.37
N ALA A 443 -11.35 46.81 0.39
CA ALA A 443 -10.85 45.54 0.89
C ALA A 443 -11.82 45.00 1.94
N ALA A 444 -12.33 43.79 1.69
CA ALA A 444 -13.33 43.15 2.55
C ALA A 444 -13.23 41.63 2.45
N THR A 445 -13.95 40.95 3.33
CA THR A 445 -14.19 39.50 3.30
C THR A 445 -15.67 39.22 3.15
N LEU A 446 -16.02 38.07 2.57
CA LEU A 446 -17.39 37.61 2.41
C LEU A 446 -17.57 36.26 3.10
N GLU A 447 -18.27 36.22 4.23
CA GLU A 447 -18.48 35.00 5.01
C GLU A 447 -19.88 34.99 5.60
N ASP A 448 -20.60 33.86 5.51
CA ASP A 448 -21.92 33.65 6.14
C ASP A 448 -22.92 34.80 5.94
N SER A 449 -23.11 35.21 4.68
CA SER A 449 -23.95 36.36 4.29
C SER A 449 -23.55 37.68 4.98
N ARG A 450 -22.26 37.87 5.24
CA ARG A 450 -21.68 39.10 5.80
C ARG A 450 -20.51 39.57 4.96
N VAL A 451 -20.54 40.85 4.63
CA VAL A 451 -19.40 41.60 4.13
C VAL A 451 -18.72 42.24 5.34
N THR A 452 -17.44 41.97 5.55
CA THR A 452 -16.67 42.61 6.62
C THR A 452 -15.51 43.39 6.04
N LEU A 453 -15.46 44.72 6.26
CA LEU A 453 -14.32 45.53 5.85
C LEU A 453 -13.05 45.11 6.59
N SER A 454 -11.92 45.10 5.88
CA SER A 454 -10.61 44.77 6.46
C SER A 454 -9.66 45.97 6.58
N ALA A 455 -10.06 47.12 6.03
CA ALA A 455 -9.35 48.38 6.13
C ALA A 455 -10.31 49.55 5.87
N ASP A 456 -9.89 50.75 6.25
CA ASP A 456 -10.53 51.98 5.80
C ASP A 456 -10.45 52.05 4.26
N CYS A 457 -11.55 52.45 3.62
CA CYS A 457 -11.59 52.55 2.17
C CYS A 457 -12.24 53.85 1.69
N THR A 458 -11.79 54.29 0.51
CA THR A 458 -12.34 55.43 -0.20
C THR A 458 -13.08 54.94 -1.42
N THR A 459 -14.28 55.47 -1.67
CA THR A 459 -15.10 55.11 -2.83
C THR A 459 -15.52 56.35 -3.62
N GLU A 460 -15.58 56.21 -4.94
CA GLU A 460 -16.08 57.23 -5.87
C GLU A 460 -17.53 56.96 -6.32
N GLN A 461 -18.10 55.84 -5.87
CA GLN A 461 -19.47 55.41 -6.18
C GLN A 461 -20.10 54.65 -5.01
N THR A 462 -21.37 54.27 -5.14
CA THR A 462 -22.08 53.50 -4.13
C THR A 462 -21.42 52.14 -3.88
N VAL A 463 -21.23 51.82 -2.60
CA VAL A 463 -20.96 50.45 -2.15
C VAL A 463 -22.30 49.78 -1.88
N TRP A 464 -22.54 48.64 -2.51
CA TRP A 464 -23.79 47.90 -2.43
C TRP A 464 -23.70 46.77 -1.41
N ILE A 465 -24.74 46.67 -0.59
CA ILE A 465 -24.98 45.53 0.30
C ILE A 465 -25.81 44.51 -0.49
N PRO A 466 -25.29 43.30 -0.74
CA PRO A 466 -26.05 42.25 -1.41
C PRO A 466 -27.34 41.91 -0.64
N ASP A 467 -28.36 41.41 -1.34
CA ASP A 467 -29.66 41.11 -0.73
C ASP A 467 -29.54 40.04 0.37
N GLY A 468 -30.04 40.36 1.57
CA GLY A 468 -29.96 39.50 2.74
C GLY A 468 -28.64 39.58 3.51
N TYR A 469 -27.70 40.45 3.11
CA TYR A 469 -26.37 40.50 3.73
C TYR A 469 -26.29 41.54 4.85
N THR A 470 -25.36 41.27 5.78
CA THR A 470 -24.87 42.26 6.74
C THR A 470 -23.59 42.92 6.21
N PHE A 471 -23.57 44.23 6.16
CA PHE A 471 -22.34 45.01 6.00
C PHE A 471 -21.80 45.37 7.38
N ASP A 472 -20.68 44.75 7.75
CA ASP A 472 -19.95 44.99 8.99
C ASP A 472 -18.70 45.81 8.68
N GLY A 473 -18.62 47.03 9.19
CA GLY A 473 -17.43 47.86 9.01
C GLY A 473 -16.25 47.40 9.85
N ALA A 474 -16.44 46.54 10.85
CA ALA A 474 -15.40 46.16 11.83
C ALA A 474 -14.66 47.36 12.47
N GLY A 475 -15.32 48.51 12.56
CA GLY A 475 -14.77 49.77 13.05
C GLY A 475 -14.09 50.65 11.97
N HIS A 476 -14.03 50.20 10.73
CA HIS A 476 -13.41 50.92 9.62
C HIS A 476 -14.27 52.04 9.04
N VAL A 477 -13.60 52.95 8.32
CA VAL A 477 -14.21 54.11 7.66
C VAL A 477 -14.41 53.85 6.16
N LEU A 478 -15.63 54.05 5.68
CA LEU A 478 -15.99 54.12 4.26
C LEU A 478 -16.18 55.59 3.87
N THR A 479 -15.25 56.16 3.11
CA THR A 479 -15.25 57.57 2.73
C THR A 479 -15.64 57.77 1.27
N ALA A 480 -16.70 58.52 0.98
CA ALA A 480 -17.03 58.96 -0.37
C ALA A 480 -16.23 60.21 -0.77
N VAL A 481 -15.76 60.23 -2.02
CA VAL A 481 -15.11 61.37 -2.67
C VAL A 481 -15.66 61.56 -4.09
N ASP A 482 -15.52 62.78 -4.62
CA ASP A 482 -15.84 63.02 -6.02
C ASP A 482 -14.86 62.28 -6.94
N PRO A 483 -15.35 61.49 -7.93
CA PRO A 483 -14.48 60.96 -8.96
C PRO A 483 -13.84 62.10 -9.76
N ARG A 484 -12.61 61.89 -10.28
CA ARG A 484 -11.90 62.91 -11.07
C ARG A 484 -12.77 63.49 -12.19
N GLY A 485 -12.98 64.81 -12.15
CA GLY A 485 -13.76 65.56 -13.14
C GLY A 485 -15.28 65.29 -13.13
N ARG A 486 -15.78 64.54 -12.14
CA ARG A 486 -17.19 64.20 -11.96
C ARG A 486 -17.61 64.51 -10.51
N ARG A 487 -18.87 64.20 -10.19
CA ARG A 487 -19.41 64.32 -8.82
C ARG A 487 -19.82 62.95 -8.31
N PHE A 488 -19.70 62.74 -7.01
CA PHE A 488 -20.28 61.59 -6.34
C PHE A 488 -21.80 61.65 -6.48
N ARG A 489 -22.42 60.52 -6.84
CA ARG A 489 -23.88 60.42 -7.03
C ARG A 489 -24.41 59.20 -6.30
N GLY A 490 -25.53 59.39 -5.59
CA GLY A 490 -26.22 58.34 -4.85
C GLY A 490 -25.80 58.23 -3.39
N ALA A 491 -25.99 57.04 -2.83
CA ALA A 491 -25.61 56.75 -1.45
C ALA A 491 -24.16 56.30 -1.36
N VAL A 492 -23.49 56.58 -0.25
CA VAL A 492 -22.17 55.99 0.03
C VAL A 492 -22.30 54.47 0.22
N LEU A 493 -23.28 54.04 1.01
CA LEU A 493 -23.63 52.65 1.25
C LEU A 493 -25.12 52.44 0.98
N SER A 494 -25.49 51.45 0.17
CA SER A 494 -26.90 51.20 -0.18
C SER A 494 -27.28 49.73 -0.14
N SER A 495 -28.51 49.43 0.31
CA SER A 495 -29.11 48.10 0.10
C SER A 495 -29.40 47.87 -1.38
N LEU A 496 -29.09 46.68 -1.90
CA LEU A 496 -29.48 46.29 -3.26
C LEU A 496 -30.85 45.62 -3.32
N GLY A 497 -31.20 44.83 -2.31
CA GLY A 497 -32.41 44.01 -2.30
C GLY A 497 -33.43 44.40 -1.24
N THR A 498 -34.16 43.40 -0.74
CA THR A 498 -35.29 43.56 0.20
C THR A 498 -34.88 43.45 1.66
N THR A 499 -33.68 42.94 1.96
CA THR A 499 -33.15 42.83 3.31
C THR A 499 -31.69 43.29 3.36
N ALA A 500 -31.33 44.10 4.33
CA ALA A 500 -29.95 44.50 4.57
C ALA A 500 -29.71 44.84 6.05
N HIS A 501 -28.47 44.64 6.50
CA HIS A 501 -28.04 45.06 7.83
C HIS A 501 -26.74 45.84 7.74
N VAL A 502 -26.59 46.90 8.54
CA VAL A 502 -25.37 47.70 8.64
C VAL A 502 -24.95 47.77 10.10
N ARG A 503 -23.67 47.53 10.37
CA ARG A 503 -23.11 47.69 11.71
C ARG A 503 -21.65 48.12 11.73
N ALA A 504 -21.24 48.73 12.84
CA ALA A 504 -19.83 48.99 13.18
C ALA A 504 -19.03 49.64 12.04
N VAL A 505 -19.65 50.54 11.27
CA VAL A 505 -18.98 51.25 10.16
C VAL A 505 -19.06 52.75 10.40
N THR A 506 -18.01 53.48 10.03
CA THR A 506 -18.09 54.94 9.85
C THR A 506 -18.29 55.24 8.37
N VAL A 507 -19.48 55.69 7.98
CA VAL A 507 -19.76 56.18 6.63
C VAL A 507 -19.54 57.69 6.60
N ALA A 508 -18.60 58.14 5.78
CA ALA A 508 -18.25 59.56 5.69
C ALA A 508 -18.21 60.04 4.23
N ALA A 509 -18.26 61.36 4.03
CA ALA A 509 -17.89 61.97 2.75
C ALA A 509 -16.81 63.04 2.97
N ARG A 510 -15.98 63.27 1.95
CA ARG A 510 -14.87 64.22 2.04
C ARG A 510 -14.82 65.12 0.83
N GLY A 511 -14.99 66.43 1.07
CA GLY A 511 -14.73 67.47 0.07
C GLY A 511 -15.59 67.37 -1.19
N LEU A 512 -16.83 66.86 -1.08
CA LEU A 512 -17.73 66.73 -2.22
C LEU A 512 -18.14 68.11 -2.75
N SER A 513 -18.14 68.27 -4.07
CA SER A 513 -18.47 69.52 -4.75
C SER A 513 -19.98 69.66 -4.99
N GLU A 514 -20.50 70.87 -4.81
CA GLU A 514 -21.89 71.23 -5.15
C GLU A 514 -21.93 71.91 -6.53
N LEU A 515 -21.54 71.21 -7.61
CA LEU A 515 -21.62 71.79 -8.96
C LEU A 515 -23.06 71.81 -9.51
N ALA A 516 -23.92 70.92 -9.02
CA ALA A 516 -25.36 70.87 -9.32
C ALA A 516 -26.08 70.07 -8.23
N CYS A 517 -27.37 70.32 -8.04
CA CYS A 517 -28.20 69.51 -7.13
C CYS A 517 -28.68 68.24 -7.81
N ASP A 518 -28.44 67.08 -7.21
CA ASP A 518 -28.93 65.81 -7.74
C ASP A 518 -30.34 65.47 -7.23
N GLY A 519 -31.05 64.64 -8.00
CA GLY A 519 -32.42 64.18 -7.72
C GLY A 519 -32.55 62.66 -7.78
N GLY A 520 -33.67 62.12 -7.29
CA GLY A 520 -33.98 60.69 -7.37
C GLY A 520 -32.90 59.79 -6.75
N ALA A 521 -32.50 58.76 -7.48
CA ALA A 521 -31.43 57.82 -7.07
C ALA A 521 -30.05 58.50 -6.92
N ALA A 522 -29.82 59.65 -7.58
CA ALA A 522 -28.52 60.32 -7.59
C ALA A 522 -28.28 61.26 -6.40
N ARG A 523 -29.29 61.62 -5.59
CA ARG A 523 -29.07 62.48 -4.40
C ARG A 523 -28.03 61.86 -3.48
N LEU A 524 -27.20 62.70 -2.88
CA LEU A 524 -26.25 62.30 -1.86
C LEU A 524 -26.96 61.73 -0.62
N ARG A 525 -26.62 60.48 -0.25
CA ARG A 525 -26.91 59.89 1.07
C ARG A 525 -25.69 59.26 1.70
N GLY A 526 -25.66 59.14 3.03
CA GLY A 526 -24.70 58.28 3.71
C GLY A 526 -25.08 56.82 3.52
N ILE A 527 -26.08 56.37 4.28
CA ILE A 527 -26.66 55.02 4.19
C ILE A 527 -28.08 55.13 3.62
N LEU A 528 -28.36 54.35 2.58
CA LEU A 528 -29.69 54.26 1.96
C LEU A 528 -30.23 52.83 2.03
N PHE A 529 -31.40 52.66 2.65
CA PHE A 529 -32.22 51.47 2.45
C PHE A 529 -33.38 51.84 1.51
N GLU A 530 -33.37 51.29 0.30
CA GLU A 530 -34.41 51.50 -0.73
C GLU A 530 -35.24 50.22 -0.84
N GLY A 531 -36.44 50.21 -0.23
CA GLY A 531 -37.31 49.03 -0.15
C GLY A 531 -36.82 47.94 0.81
N ALA A 532 -35.64 48.08 1.41
CA ALA A 532 -35.03 47.05 2.25
C ALA A 532 -35.42 47.16 3.73
N SER A 533 -35.89 46.05 4.31
CA SER A 533 -36.04 45.91 5.77
C SER A 533 -34.73 45.48 6.42
N GLY A 534 -34.60 45.67 7.74
CA GLY A 534 -33.47 45.18 8.51
C GLY A 534 -33.01 46.16 9.58
N SER A 535 -31.70 46.41 9.68
CA SER A 535 -31.17 47.21 10.79
C SER A 535 -29.94 48.02 10.42
N ILE A 536 -29.82 49.22 10.97
CA ILE A 536 -28.63 50.06 10.91
C ILE A 536 -28.25 50.36 12.36
N VAL A 537 -27.17 49.75 12.85
CA VAL A 537 -26.85 49.76 14.28
C VAL A 537 -25.39 50.07 14.56
N ASP A 538 -25.10 50.67 15.72
CA ASP A 538 -23.73 50.82 16.23
C ASP A 538 -22.75 51.41 15.18
N SER A 539 -23.21 52.36 14.36
CA SER A 539 -22.47 52.94 13.23
C SER A 539 -22.40 54.46 13.31
N GLU A 540 -21.43 55.05 12.63
CA GLU A 540 -21.32 56.51 12.49
C GLU A 540 -21.60 56.93 11.05
N VAL A 541 -22.39 58.00 10.87
CA VAL A 541 -22.59 58.63 9.56
C VAL A 541 -22.27 60.12 9.65
N LEU A 542 -21.16 60.50 9.03
CA LEU A 542 -20.52 61.80 9.24
C LEU A 542 -20.34 62.53 7.91
N ASP A 543 -20.33 63.86 7.95
CA ASP A 543 -19.88 64.68 6.82
C ASP A 543 -20.61 64.46 5.49
N VAL A 544 -21.85 63.96 5.55
CA VAL A 544 -22.68 63.74 4.35
C VAL A 544 -23.22 65.10 3.88
N ASN A 545 -22.33 65.89 3.29
CA ASN A 545 -22.56 67.24 2.80
C ASN A 545 -21.67 67.53 1.59
N GLN A 546 -22.00 68.60 0.87
CA GLN A 546 -21.18 69.17 -0.20
C GLN A 546 -20.76 70.59 0.19
N LYS A 547 -19.78 71.14 -0.53
CA LYS A 547 -19.32 72.53 -0.38
C LYS A 547 -18.98 72.86 1.08
N GLU A 548 -18.21 71.96 1.71
CA GLU A 548 -17.73 72.11 3.10
C GLU A 548 -18.87 72.30 4.13
N GLY A 549 -20.07 71.80 3.86
CA GLY A 549 -21.24 71.91 4.73
C GLY A 549 -22.09 73.17 4.50
N GLU A 550 -21.74 73.99 3.51
CA GLU A 550 -22.47 75.21 3.12
C GLU A 550 -23.34 75.04 1.87
N GLY A 551 -23.60 73.79 1.47
CA GLY A 551 -24.42 73.44 0.32
C GLY A 551 -25.92 73.72 0.52
N GLY A 552 -26.57 74.29 -0.51
CA GLY A 552 -28.00 74.58 -0.52
C GLY A 552 -28.88 73.46 -1.12
N CYS A 553 -28.26 72.46 -1.77
CA CYS A 553 -28.99 71.38 -2.42
C CYS A 553 -29.75 70.51 -1.40
N GLN A 554 -30.97 70.09 -1.74
CA GLN A 554 -31.85 69.30 -0.86
C GLN A 554 -31.45 67.81 -0.78
N GLU A 555 -30.16 67.58 -0.58
CA GLU A 555 -29.49 66.28 -0.49
C GLU A 555 -28.50 66.27 0.68
N GLY A 556 -27.79 65.16 0.86
CA GLY A 556 -26.96 64.93 2.04
C GLY A 556 -27.81 64.53 3.25
N VAL A 557 -28.58 63.45 3.06
CA VAL A 557 -29.26 62.75 4.16
C VAL A 557 -28.31 61.70 4.71
N ALA A 558 -28.01 61.71 6.01
CA ALA A 558 -27.07 60.76 6.57
C ALA A 558 -27.63 59.33 6.52
N ILE A 559 -28.80 59.07 7.10
CA ILE A 559 -29.49 57.77 7.00
C ILE A 559 -30.86 58.00 6.38
N GLU A 560 -31.11 57.42 5.21
CA GLU A 560 -32.41 57.47 4.54
C GLU A 560 -32.97 56.04 4.39
N VAL A 561 -34.20 55.83 4.85
CA VAL A 561 -34.99 54.62 4.60
C VAL A 561 -36.21 55.02 3.78
N ARG A 562 -36.34 54.43 2.60
CA ARG A 562 -37.40 54.76 1.65
C ARG A 562 -38.14 53.51 1.22
N ASN A 563 -39.43 53.65 0.97
CA ASN A 563 -40.22 52.68 0.23
C ASN A 563 -41.28 53.42 -0.59
N ALA A 564 -41.76 52.84 -1.70
CA ALA A 564 -42.85 53.46 -2.44
C ALA A 564 -44.10 53.59 -1.56
N ARG A 565 -44.86 54.67 -1.70
CA ARG A 565 -46.04 54.92 -0.86
C ARG A 565 -47.15 53.89 -1.10
N ASP A 566 -47.22 53.38 -2.32
CA ASP A 566 -48.12 52.33 -2.80
C ASP A 566 -47.47 50.94 -2.82
N ALA A 567 -46.26 50.78 -2.27
CA ALA A 567 -45.60 49.47 -2.15
C ALA A 567 -46.51 48.46 -1.43
N GLU A 568 -46.47 47.18 -1.81
CA GLU A 568 -47.33 46.14 -1.24
C GLU A 568 -46.99 45.84 0.23
N THR A 569 -45.70 45.85 0.55
CA THR A 569 -45.16 45.53 1.87
C THR A 569 -44.66 46.78 2.59
N VAL A 570 -44.66 46.72 3.93
CA VAL A 570 -44.07 47.77 4.77
C VAL A 570 -42.59 47.44 4.98
N THR A 571 -41.72 48.39 4.66
CA THR A 571 -40.29 48.31 4.97
C THR A 571 -40.07 48.63 6.44
N ARG A 572 -39.50 47.69 7.21
CA ARG A 572 -39.26 47.85 8.66
C ARG A 572 -37.78 47.93 8.95
N VAL A 573 -37.35 49.02 9.58
CA VAL A 573 -35.93 49.23 9.87
C VAL A 573 -35.73 49.70 11.31
N GLU A 574 -34.85 49.00 12.01
CA GLU A 574 -34.32 49.40 13.30
C GLU A 574 -33.09 50.29 13.09
N VAL A 575 -33.12 51.51 13.60
CA VAL A 575 -31.99 52.46 13.58
C VAL A 575 -31.60 52.72 15.02
N LEU A 576 -30.54 52.03 15.48
CA LEU A 576 -30.22 51.90 16.91
C LEU A 576 -28.77 52.25 17.22
N ARG A 577 -28.53 53.12 18.22
CA ARG A 577 -27.18 53.45 18.72
C ARG A 577 -26.19 53.96 17.66
N ASN A 578 -26.70 54.69 16.67
CA ASN A 578 -25.85 55.31 15.65
C ASN A 578 -25.46 56.73 16.07
N ARG A 579 -24.35 57.24 15.52
CA ARG A 579 -23.99 58.66 15.60
C ARG A 579 -24.09 59.30 14.23
N VAL A 580 -24.90 60.35 14.13
CA VAL A 580 -25.12 61.08 12.88
C VAL A 580 -24.78 62.55 13.09
N ALA A 581 -23.85 63.10 12.30
CA ALA A 581 -23.42 64.48 12.47
C ALA A 581 -22.94 65.11 11.15
N ARG A 582 -23.00 66.45 11.06
CA ARG A 582 -22.47 67.23 9.92
C ARG A 582 -23.06 66.81 8.56
N TYR A 583 -24.33 66.44 8.54
CA TYR A 583 -25.10 66.21 7.32
C TYR A 583 -25.70 67.52 6.77
N GLN A 584 -26.05 67.55 5.49
CA GLN A 584 -26.55 68.75 4.82
C GLN A 584 -28.07 68.95 4.94
N LYS A 585 -28.88 67.88 4.77
CA LYS A 585 -30.36 68.00 4.73
C LYS A 585 -31.07 67.37 5.92
N ALA A 586 -30.80 66.11 6.22
CA ALA A 586 -31.47 65.39 7.30
C ALA A 586 -30.53 64.35 7.94
N GLY A 587 -30.68 64.14 9.25
CA GLY A 587 -29.90 63.15 9.97
C GLY A 587 -30.42 61.75 9.68
N ILE A 588 -31.62 61.45 10.18
CA ILE A 588 -32.30 60.17 9.98
C ILE A 588 -33.67 60.45 9.35
N SER A 589 -33.99 59.81 8.23
CA SER A 589 -35.22 60.05 7.48
C SER A 589 -35.90 58.76 7.05
N GLY A 590 -37.19 58.62 7.40
CA GLY A 590 -38.09 57.60 6.88
C GLY A 590 -39.12 58.22 5.95
N THR A 591 -39.34 57.63 4.76
CA THR A 591 -40.31 58.17 3.79
C THR A 591 -41.05 57.09 3.00
N GLY A 592 -42.34 57.33 2.75
CA GLY A 592 -43.19 56.36 2.05
C GLY A 592 -43.72 55.26 2.98
N ARG A 593 -43.95 54.04 2.45
CA ARG A 593 -44.49 52.92 3.23
C ARG A 593 -43.41 52.25 4.11
N VAL A 594 -42.94 53.01 5.09
CA VAL A 594 -41.85 52.67 6.01
C VAL A 594 -42.35 52.70 7.46
N GLU A 595 -41.92 51.73 8.25
CA GLU A 595 -42.01 51.74 9.71
C GLU A 595 -40.58 51.81 10.27
N LEU A 596 -40.22 52.97 10.83
CA LEU A 596 -38.86 53.27 11.26
C LEU A 596 -38.79 53.38 12.79
N ASN A 597 -38.05 52.48 13.43
CA ASN A 597 -37.81 52.54 14.87
C ASN A 597 -36.43 53.15 15.14
N VAL A 598 -36.41 54.36 15.68
CA VAL A 598 -35.20 55.17 15.89
C VAL A 598 -34.93 55.26 17.38
N GLU A 599 -33.93 54.52 17.87
CA GLU A 599 -33.67 54.36 19.29
C GLU A 599 -32.20 54.64 19.66
N ASP A 600 -31.99 55.38 20.74
CA ASP A 600 -30.66 55.62 21.35
C ASP A 600 -29.58 56.15 20.39
N ASN A 601 -29.96 56.85 19.31
CA ASN A 601 -29.01 57.46 18.39
C ASN A 601 -28.54 58.81 18.92
N ARG A 602 -27.37 59.29 18.47
CA ARG A 602 -26.93 60.67 18.70
C ARG A 602 -27.00 61.43 17.38
N VAL A 603 -27.97 62.36 17.26
CA VAL A 603 -28.15 63.17 16.04
C VAL A 603 -27.72 64.62 16.29
N ASP A 604 -26.64 65.05 15.66
CA ASP A 604 -26.13 66.42 15.69
C ASP A 604 -26.44 67.15 14.38
N GLY A 605 -27.54 67.91 14.39
CA GLY A 605 -27.96 68.75 13.27
C GLY A 605 -27.24 70.10 13.17
N GLY A 606 -26.31 70.40 14.07
CA GLY A 606 -25.68 71.71 14.21
C GLY A 606 -26.68 72.84 14.51
N GLY A 607 -26.23 74.09 14.35
CA GLY A 607 -27.06 75.29 14.57
C GLY A 607 -27.92 75.70 13.35
N PRO A 608 -28.69 76.78 13.45
CA PRO A 608 -29.39 77.35 12.29
C PRO A 608 -28.43 77.76 11.17
N VAL A 609 -28.80 77.51 9.92
CA VAL A 609 -28.06 77.94 8.71
C VAL A 609 -29.00 78.66 7.74
N PRO A 610 -28.53 79.65 6.95
CA PRO A 610 -29.39 80.46 6.11
C PRO A 610 -29.72 79.84 4.74
N PHE A 611 -29.10 78.71 4.38
CA PHE A 611 -29.15 78.15 3.03
C PHE A 611 -29.94 76.84 2.90
N ILE A 612 -30.24 76.14 4.00
CA ILE A 612 -31.03 74.89 3.97
C ILE A 612 -31.72 74.59 5.30
N ALA A 613 -32.93 74.01 5.23
CA ALA A 613 -33.59 73.45 6.40
C ALA A 613 -32.97 72.08 6.75
N ARG A 614 -32.29 72.02 7.90
CA ARG A 614 -31.66 70.82 8.46
C ARG A 614 -32.58 70.14 9.48
N ASN A 615 -33.02 68.93 9.16
CA ASN A 615 -33.87 68.13 10.05
C ASN A 615 -33.01 67.15 10.86
N GLY A 616 -33.33 66.95 12.14
CA GLY A 616 -32.74 65.88 12.97
C GLY A 616 -33.22 64.50 12.51
N ILE A 617 -34.44 64.18 12.94
CA ILE A 617 -35.17 62.96 12.57
C ILE A 617 -36.44 63.38 11.83
N GLN A 618 -36.71 62.75 10.68
CA GLN A 618 -37.85 63.06 9.83
C GLN A 618 -38.66 61.81 9.48
N PHE A 619 -39.97 61.87 9.70
CA PHE A 619 -40.95 60.93 9.17
C PHE A 619 -41.81 61.68 8.17
N SER A 620 -41.82 61.25 6.90
CA SER A 620 -42.53 61.95 5.83
C SER A 620 -43.27 61.00 4.89
N ASP A 621 -44.22 61.56 4.13
CA ASP A 621 -44.91 60.87 3.03
C ASP A 621 -45.48 59.48 3.36
N GLY A 622 -46.09 59.34 4.55
CA GLY A 622 -46.71 58.10 5.00
C GLY A 622 -45.84 57.20 5.88
N ALA A 623 -44.58 57.59 6.13
CA ALA A 623 -43.74 56.86 7.07
C ALA A 623 -44.29 56.95 8.50
N THR A 624 -44.20 55.85 9.22
CA THR A 624 -44.62 55.70 10.61
C THR A 624 -43.46 55.17 11.45
N GLY A 625 -43.62 55.12 12.77
CA GLY A 625 -42.63 54.53 13.66
C GLY A 625 -42.49 55.27 14.98
N ARG A 626 -41.33 55.12 15.62
CA ARG A 626 -41.03 55.70 16.94
C ARG A 626 -39.64 56.30 16.94
N ALA A 627 -39.48 57.36 17.74
CA ALA A 627 -38.19 57.96 18.04
C ALA A 627 -38.05 58.09 19.55
N THR A 628 -37.15 57.32 20.18
CA THR A 628 -36.96 57.32 21.64
C THR A 628 -35.47 57.37 22.01
N GLY A 629 -35.12 58.13 23.06
CA GLY A 629 -33.73 58.19 23.56
C GLY A 629 -32.69 58.85 22.63
N ASN A 630 -33.11 59.63 21.63
CA ASN A 630 -32.21 60.22 20.61
C ASN A 630 -31.75 61.65 20.88
#